data_AF-A0A6J1PRA3-F1
#
_entry.id   AF-A0A6J1PRA3-F1
#
_cell.length_a   1.000
_cell.length_b   1.000
_cell.length_c   1.000
_cell.angle_alpha   90.00
_cell.angle_beta   90.00
_cell.angle_gamma   90.00
#
_symmetry.space_group_name_H-M   'P 1'
#
loop_
_entity.id
_entity.type
_entity.pdbx_description
1 polymer ?
#
loop_
_entity_poly.entity_id
_entity_poly.type
_entity_poly.pdbx_seq_one_letter_code
_entity_poly.pdbx_strand_id
1 'polypeptide(L)'
;MLQQLWAARCSWDEPIPVELLEMWRYYHRQLPEIENVSIPRWTQSGHHSLHQELHGFSDASTKAYAAVVYLRVIAVDGTITVTLLAAKSKVAPIKTMTVPRLELSAALLLARLLHFICTSLDLDAKTTPIHCRTDSRITLAWLSRAPAYWKTFVANRVAEIKTLLPNAIWHHVSTNKNPADCVSRGISPEELASNTLWWSGPSWLAKPEEHWPTSDQHLPPVTALEERSRHAVVHTTTA
;
A
#
# COMPACT_ATOMS: atom_id res chain seq x y z
N MET A 1 -7.25 18.01 3.91
CA MET A 1 -8.59 18.59 4.17
C MET A 1 -9.40 17.82 5.21
N LEU A 2 -9.88 16.60 4.95
CA LEU A 2 -10.81 15.92 5.87
C LEU A 2 -10.24 15.74 7.29
N GLN A 3 -8.97 15.35 7.39
CA GLN A 3 -8.24 15.30 8.66
C GLN A 3 -8.19 16.65 9.40
N GLN A 4 -8.08 17.76 8.66
CA GLN A 4 -8.01 19.11 9.23
C GLN A 4 -9.37 19.59 9.71
N LEU A 5 -10.46 19.28 9.00
CA LEU A 5 -11.82 19.53 9.46
C LEU A 5 -12.11 18.79 10.78
N TRP A 6 -11.71 17.52 10.88
CA TRP A 6 -11.85 16.76 12.12
C TRP A 6 -10.99 17.32 13.26
N ALA A 7 -9.77 17.77 12.95
CA ALA A 7 -8.90 18.41 13.95
C ALA A 7 -9.48 19.74 14.44
N ALA A 8 -10.15 20.50 13.55
CA ALA A 8 -10.86 21.73 13.89
C ALA A 8 -12.16 21.50 14.68
N ARG A 9 -12.60 20.24 14.82
CA ARG A 9 -13.83 19.83 15.52
C ARG A 9 -15.10 20.53 15.04
N CYS A 10 -15.16 20.90 13.76
CA CYS A 10 -16.34 21.51 13.17
C CYS A 10 -17.53 20.54 13.25
N SER A 11 -18.66 21.03 13.76
CA SER A 11 -19.92 20.28 13.70
C SER A 11 -20.53 20.33 12.28
N TRP A 12 -21.53 19.49 12.01
CA TRP A 12 -22.13 19.37 10.67
C TRP A 12 -22.78 20.66 10.17
N ASP A 13 -23.35 21.45 11.08
CA ASP A 13 -24.07 22.69 10.75
C ASP A 13 -23.21 23.95 10.96
N GLU A 14 -21.95 23.79 11.39
CA GLU A 14 -21.03 24.89 11.60
C GLU A 14 -20.40 25.36 10.28
N PRO A 15 -20.22 26.68 10.10
CA PRO A 15 -19.49 27.18 8.95
C PRO A 15 -18.05 26.68 8.98
N ILE A 16 -17.54 26.26 7.81
CA ILE A 16 -16.15 25.84 7.65
C ILE A 16 -15.23 27.03 8.01
N PRO A 17 -14.19 26.82 8.84
CA PRO A 17 -13.21 27.86 9.16
C PRO A 17 -12.64 28.48 7.89
N VAL A 18 -12.45 29.80 7.91
CA VAL A 18 -12.03 30.58 6.73
C VAL A 18 -10.74 30.04 6.12
N GLU A 19 -9.85 29.51 6.96
CA GLU A 19 -8.56 28.93 6.57
C GLU A 19 -8.72 27.64 5.74
N LEU A 20 -9.83 26.92 5.88
CA LEU A 20 -10.13 25.68 5.16
C LEU A 20 -11.14 25.88 4.03
N LEU A 21 -11.86 27.00 4.02
CA LEU A 21 -12.93 27.28 3.06
C LEU A 21 -12.41 27.37 1.62
N GLU A 22 -11.27 28.02 1.39
CA GLU A 22 -10.69 28.13 0.04
C GLU A 22 -10.26 26.77 -0.50
N MET A 23 -9.69 25.92 0.36
CA MET A 23 -9.36 24.55 0.00
C MET A 23 -10.62 23.71 -0.30
N TRP A 24 -11.70 23.87 0.49
CA TRP A 24 -12.99 23.23 0.20
C TRP A 24 -13.54 23.63 -1.17
N ARG A 25 -13.58 24.93 -1.44
CA ARG A 25 -14.06 25.49 -2.72
C ARG A 25 -13.22 25.00 -3.89
N TYR A 26 -11.92 24.86 -3.71
CA TYR A 26 -11.04 24.25 -4.70
C TYR A 26 -11.43 22.79 -4.98
N TYR A 27 -11.55 21.94 -3.96
CA TYR A 27 -11.97 20.55 -4.15
C TYR A 27 -13.36 20.44 -4.79
N HIS A 28 -14.32 21.25 -4.33
CA HIS A 28 -15.69 21.24 -4.86
C HIS A 28 -15.72 21.59 -6.36
N ARG A 29 -14.93 22.59 -6.78
CA ARG A 29 -14.84 22.98 -8.20
C ARG A 29 -14.25 21.87 -9.10
N GLN A 30 -13.48 20.96 -8.54
CA GLN A 30 -12.90 19.84 -9.29
C GLN A 30 -13.81 18.60 -9.34
N LEU A 31 -14.89 18.54 -8.55
CA LEU A 31 -15.78 17.37 -8.55
C LEU A 31 -16.35 17.01 -9.93
N PRO A 32 -16.74 17.97 -10.81
CA PRO A 32 -17.22 17.63 -12.15
C PRO A 32 -16.19 16.86 -12.99
N GLU A 33 -14.89 17.08 -12.78
CA GLU A 33 -13.82 16.39 -13.52
C GLU A 33 -13.76 14.88 -13.22
N ILE A 34 -14.43 14.41 -12.16
CA ILE A 34 -14.56 12.97 -11.87
C ILE A 34 -15.33 12.26 -12.99
N GLU A 35 -16.21 12.94 -13.71
CA GLU A 35 -16.94 12.38 -14.85
C GLU A 35 -16.00 11.93 -15.98
N ASN A 36 -14.79 12.52 -16.04
CA ASN A 36 -13.75 12.16 -17.01
C ASN A 36 -12.93 10.93 -16.58
N VAL A 37 -13.16 10.40 -15.37
CA VAL A 37 -12.46 9.21 -14.86
C VAL A 37 -13.29 7.97 -15.12
N SER A 38 -12.78 7.08 -15.98
CA SER A 38 -13.38 5.79 -16.29
C SER A 38 -12.52 4.64 -15.80
N ILE A 39 -13.14 3.67 -15.13
CA ILE A 39 -12.47 2.45 -14.65
C ILE A 39 -12.89 1.29 -15.56
N PRO A 40 -11.99 0.75 -16.39
CA PRO A 40 -12.27 -0.44 -17.18
C PRO A 40 -12.62 -1.61 -16.27
N ARG A 41 -13.82 -2.20 -16.45
CA ARG A 41 -14.25 -3.35 -15.64
C ARG A 41 -13.58 -4.66 -16.05
N TRP A 42 -13.16 -4.76 -17.31
CA TRP A 42 -12.61 -5.99 -17.87
C TRP A 42 -11.12 -6.12 -17.57
N THR A 43 -10.74 -7.23 -16.95
CA THR A 43 -9.37 -7.54 -16.49
C THR A 43 -8.55 -8.30 -17.52
N GLN A 44 -9.13 -8.62 -18.69
CA GLN A 44 -8.52 -9.45 -19.74
C GLN A 44 -8.09 -10.84 -19.24
N SER A 45 -8.69 -11.32 -18.14
CA SER A 45 -8.50 -12.68 -17.64
C SER A 45 -9.54 -13.62 -18.22
N GLY A 46 -9.13 -14.78 -18.75
CA GLY A 46 -10.05 -15.79 -19.28
C GLY A 46 -9.34 -17.07 -19.70
N HIS A 47 -9.96 -17.89 -20.54
CA HIS A 47 -9.40 -19.19 -20.98
C HIS A 47 -8.05 -19.10 -21.73
N HIS A 48 -7.69 -17.91 -22.23
CA HIS A 48 -6.43 -17.64 -22.89
C HIS A 48 -5.32 -17.19 -21.92
N SER A 49 -5.64 -17.03 -20.63
CA SER A 49 -4.68 -16.67 -19.59
C SER A 49 -3.84 -17.90 -19.22
N LEU A 50 -2.55 -17.83 -19.48
CA LEU A 50 -1.58 -18.85 -19.07
C LEU A 50 -1.22 -18.68 -17.59
N HIS A 51 -1.05 -17.44 -17.15
CA HIS A 51 -0.60 -17.13 -15.79
C HIS A 51 -1.19 -15.82 -15.27
N GLN A 52 -1.38 -15.74 -13.95
CA GLN A 52 -1.94 -14.58 -13.27
C GLN A 52 -1.14 -14.28 -11.99
N GLU A 53 -0.83 -13.00 -11.80
CA GLU A 53 -0.06 -12.51 -10.66
C GLU A 53 -0.75 -11.29 -10.06
N LEU A 54 -0.69 -11.16 -8.73
CA LEU A 54 -1.18 -9.98 -8.03
C LEU A 54 -0.02 -9.08 -7.62
N HIS A 55 -0.11 -7.80 -7.98
CA HIS A 55 0.90 -6.79 -7.69
C HIS A 55 0.31 -5.72 -6.79
N GLY A 56 0.72 -5.74 -5.53
CA GLY A 56 0.33 -4.80 -4.50
C GLY A 56 1.36 -3.70 -4.27
N PHE A 57 0.89 -2.47 -4.09
CA PHE A 57 1.70 -1.31 -3.74
C PHE A 57 1.11 -0.64 -2.51
N SER A 58 1.95 -0.23 -1.56
CA SER A 58 1.53 0.51 -0.38
C SER A 58 2.38 1.74 -0.17
N ASP A 59 1.75 2.82 0.31
CA ASP A 59 2.43 4.06 0.67
C ASP A 59 1.72 4.77 1.83
N ALA A 60 2.46 5.60 2.56
CA ALA A 60 1.93 6.42 3.64
C ALA A 60 2.55 7.81 3.71
N SER A 61 1.71 8.79 4.00
CA SER A 61 2.09 10.13 4.40
C SER A 61 1.50 10.45 5.78
N THR A 62 1.83 11.62 6.32
CA THR A 62 1.22 12.15 7.54
C THR A 62 -0.28 12.49 7.39
N LYS A 63 -0.79 12.53 6.15
CA LYS A 63 -2.18 12.86 5.82
C LYS A 63 -3.03 11.61 5.61
N ALA A 64 -2.50 10.61 4.92
CA ALA A 64 -3.21 9.38 4.57
C ALA A 64 -2.24 8.25 4.25
N TYR A 65 -2.74 7.01 4.26
CA TYR A 65 -2.02 5.86 3.75
C TYR A 65 -2.91 5.03 2.83
N ALA A 66 -2.31 4.32 1.89
CA ALA A 66 -3.00 3.72 0.78
C ALA A 66 -2.40 2.37 0.37
N ALA A 67 -3.23 1.59 -0.31
CA ALA A 67 -2.89 0.35 -0.97
C ALA A 67 -3.53 0.33 -2.37
N VAL A 68 -2.80 -0.17 -3.35
CA VAL A 68 -3.23 -0.31 -4.75
C VAL A 68 -2.84 -1.70 -5.23
N VAL A 69 -3.75 -2.39 -5.92
CA VAL A 69 -3.55 -3.76 -6.40
C VAL A 69 -3.84 -3.83 -7.89
N TYR A 70 -2.90 -4.40 -8.63
CA TYR A 70 -3.01 -4.71 -10.05
C TYR A 70 -3.06 -6.23 -10.25
N LEU A 71 -3.81 -6.66 -11.26
CA LEU A 71 -3.71 -7.98 -11.85
C LEU A 71 -2.76 -7.90 -13.04
N ARG A 72 -1.79 -8.80 -13.08
CA ARG A 72 -0.96 -9.03 -14.25
C ARG A 72 -1.35 -10.38 -14.85
N VAL A 73 -1.75 -10.37 -16.13
CA VAL A 73 -2.16 -11.55 -16.88
C VAL A 73 -1.15 -11.78 -17.99
N ILE A 74 -0.61 -13.00 -18.07
CA ILE A 74 0.19 -13.46 -19.22
C ILE A 74 -0.70 -14.38 -20.05
N ALA A 75 -0.91 -14.03 -21.32
CA ALA A 75 -1.66 -14.85 -22.26
C ALA A 75 -0.78 -15.91 -22.94
N VAL A 76 -1.40 -16.92 -23.57
CA VAL A 76 -0.70 -17.99 -24.29
C VAL A 76 0.18 -17.47 -25.44
N ASP A 77 -0.18 -16.35 -26.05
CA ASP A 77 0.60 -15.70 -27.11
C ASP A 77 1.76 -14.84 -26.57
N GLY A 78 1.95 -14.79 -25.24
CA GLY A 78 2.97 -14.00 -24.57
C GLY A 78 2.56 -12.56 -24.27
N THR A 79 1.34 -12.13 -24.64
CA THR A 79 0.83 -10.79 -24.31
C THR A 79 0.72 -10.62 -22.80
N ILE A 80 1.24 -9.51 -22.29
CA ILE A 80 1.18 -9.15 -20.86
C ILE A 80 0.22 -7.98 -20.70
N THR A 81 -0.85 -8.19 -19.94
CA THR A 81 -1.79 -7.13 -19.58
C THR A 81 -1.70 -6.85 -18.08
N VAL A 82 -1.68 -5.57 -17.73
CA VAL A 82 -1.75 -5.10 -16.34
C VAL A 82 -3.00 -4.25 -16.17
N THR A 83 -3.85 -4.62 -15.21
CA THR A 83 -5.10 -3.90 -14.92
C THR A 83 -5.21 -3.56 -13.45
N LEU A 84 -5.59 -2.32 -13.14
CA LEU A 84 -5.97 -1.92 -11.78
C LEU A 84 -7.19 -2.73 -11.31
N LEU A 85 -7.03 -3.53 -10.25
CA LEU A 85 -8.14 -4.29 -9.66
C LEU A 85 -8.87 -3.51 -8.58
N ALA A 86 -8.09 -2.94 -7.64
CA ALA A 86 -8.65 -2.25 -6.50
C ALA A 86 -7.63 -1.29 -5.89
N ALA A 87 -8.13 -0.22 -5.30
CA ALA A 87 -7.37 0.64 -4.43
C ALA A 87 -8.15 0.93 -3.14
N LYS A 88 -7.42 1.18 -2.06
CA LYS A 88 -8.00 1.52 -0.77
C LYS A 88 -7.13 2.54 -0.06
N SER A 89 -7.76 3.55 0.53
CA SER A 89 -7.10 4.59 1.30
C SER A 89 -7.69 4.70 2.70
N LYS A 90 -6.91 5.26 3.63
CA LYS A 90 -7.36 5.66 4.95
C LYS A 90 -6.70 6.98 5.34
N VAL A 91 -7.49 7.89 5.89
CA VAL A 91 -6.99 9.13 6.49
C VAL A 91 -6.10 8.77 7.68
N ALA A 92 -4.94 9.42 7.78
CA ALA A 92 -4.02 9.19 8.89
C ALA A 92 -4.67 9.64 10.21
N PRO A 93 -4.49 8.89 11.31
CA PRO A 93 -5.10 9.25 12.60
C PRO A 93 -4.70 10.65 13.07
N ILE A 94 -5.62 11.36 13.73
CA ILE A 94 -5.33 12.66 14.35
C ILE A 94 -4.27 12.50 15.44
N LYS A 95 -4.32 11.39 16.20
CA LYS A 95 -3.26 11.04 17.15
C LYS A 95 -1.97 10.79 16.38
N THR A 96 -0.96 11.60 16.66
CA THR A 96 0.32 11.55 15.96
C THR A 96 0.92 10.16 16.00
N MET A 97 1.25 9.66 14.82
CA MET A 97 2.00 8.44 14.61
C MET A 97 3.26 8.80 13.82
N THR A 98 4.37 8.12 14.12
CA THR A 98 5.60 8.25 13.35
C THR A 98 5.37 7.75 11.93
N VAL A 99 6.02 8.37 10.94
CA VAL A 99 5.93 7.97 9.51
C VAL A 99 6.17 6.45 9.32
N PRO A 100 7.19 5.81 9.93
CA PRO A 100 7.38 4.36 9.79
C PRO A 100 6.18 3.51 10.23
N ARG A 101 5.49 3.91 11.29
CA ARG A 101 4.28 3.19 11.78
C ARG A 101 3.09 3.39 10.83
N LEU A 102 3.01 4.51 10.12
CA LEU A 102 2.02 4.75 9.07
C LEU A 102 2.34 3.92 7.83
N GLU A 103 3.60 3.86 7.42
CA GLU A 103 4.06 3.00 6.30
C GLU A 103 3.76 1.52 6.57
N LEU A 104 4.05 1.01 7.78
CA LEU A 104 3.66 -0.36 8.16
C LEU A 104 2.14 -0.55 8.19
N SER A 105 1.38 0.50 8.51
CA SER A 105 -0.08 0.44 8.47
C SER A 105 -0.62 0.42 7.04
N ALA A 106 0.09 1.05 6.08
CA ALA A 106 -0.18 0.92 4.65
C ALA A 106 0.10 -0.51 4.16
N ALA A 107 1.22 -1.10 4.56
CA ALA A 107 1.53 -2.50 4.24
C ALA A 107 0.47 -3.46 4.80
N LEU A 108 -0.03 -3.24 6.01
CA LEU A 108 -1.15 -4.03 6.55
C LEU A 108 -2.46 -3.80 5.79
N LEU A 109 -2.74 -2.56 5.37
CA LEU A 109 -3.90 -2.26 4.53
C LEU A 109 -3.83 -3.02 3.21
N LEU A 110 -2.65 -3.08 2.60
CA LEU A 110 -2.40 -3.84 1.38
C LEU A 110 -2.59 -5.35 1.60
N ALA A 111 -2.05 -5.91 2.69
CA ALA A 111 -2.20 -7.33 2.98
C ALA A 111 -3.67 -7.74 3.14
N ARG A 112 -4.47 -6.93 3.83
CA ARG A 112 -5.91 -7.15 3.97
C ARG A 112 -6.66 -7.01 2.64
N LEU A 113 -6.28 -6.05 1.80
CA LEU A 113 -6.89 -5.85 0.48
C LEU A 113 -6.60 -7.04 -0.45
N LEU A 114 -5.35 -7.51 -0.51
CA LEU A 114 -4.98 -8.68 -1.29
C LEU A 114 -5.70 -9.94 -0.81
N HIS A 115 -5.75 -10.17 0.50
CA HIS A 115 -6.49 -11.31 1.06
C HIS A 115 -7.99 -11.27 0.69
N PHE A 116 -8.61 -10.09 0.76
CA PHE A 116 -9.99 -9.89 0.31
C PHE A 116 -10.16 -10.19 -1.19
N ILE A 117 -9.23 -9.71 -2.03
CA ILE A 117 -9.27 -9.95 -3.49
C ILE A 117 -9.13 -11.43 -3.79
N CYS A 118 -8.15 -12.12 -3.19
CA CYS A 118 -7.97 -13.55 -3.39
C CYS A 118 -9.23 -14.33 -3.03
N THR A 119 -9.83 -14.03 -1.88
CA THR A 119 -11.08 -14.68 -1.44
C THR A 119 -12.25 -14.37 -2.37
N SER A 120 -12.34 -13.13 -2.88
CA SER A 120 -13.47 -12.67 -3.69
C SER A 120 -13.39 -13.15 -5.15
N LEU A 121 -12.19 -13.41 -5.64
CA LEU A 121 -11.92 -13.88 -7.01
C LEU A 121 -11.59 -15.38 -7.07
N ASP A 122 -11.74 -16.09 -5.94
CA ASP A 122 -11.40 -17.51 -5.79
C ASP A 122 -9.97 -17.86 -6.26
N LEU A 123 -9.03 -16.95 -5.97
CA LEU A 123 -7.61 -17.14 -6.23
C LEU A 123 -6.97 -17.80 -4.99
N ASP A 124 -6.32 -18.94 -5.17
CA ASP A 124 -5.56 -19.55 -4.09
C ASP A 124 -4.29 -18.73 -3.81
N ALA A 125 -4.32 -17.95 -2.72
CA ALA A 125 -3.19 -17.14 -2.26
C ALA A 125 -1.91 -17.95 -1.97
N LYS A 126 -1.99 -19.29 -1.91
CA LYS A 126 -0.81 -20.16 -1.78
C LYS A 126 -0.11 -20.38 -3.12
N THR A 127 -0.85 -20.41 -4.23
CA THR A 127 -0.33 -20.75 -5.56
C THR A 127 -0.25 -19.56 -6.50
N THR A 128 -1.13 -18.57 -6.35
CA THR A 128 -1.09 -17.32 -7.11
C THR A 128 0.10 -16.49 -6.63
N PRO A 129 1.04 -16.10 -7.51
CA PRO A 129 2.14 -15.23 -7.10
C PRO A 129 1.64 -13.86 -6.66
N ILE A 130 2.11 -13.42 -5.49
CA ILE A 130 1.75 -12.14 -4.89
C ILE A 130 3.02 -11.33 -4.63
N HIS A 131 3.16 -10.20 -5.30
CA HIS A 131 4.29 -9.29 -5.15
C HIS A 131 3.83 -8.00 -4.48
N CYS A 132 4.28 -7.74 -3.27
CA CYS A 132 4.00 -6.51 -2.52
C CYS A 132 5.18 -5.53 -2.62
N ARG A 133 4.90 -4.23 -2.73
CA ARG A 133 5.91 -3.17 -2.88
C ARG A 133 5.65 -1.99 -1.95
N THR A 134 6.72 -1.47 -1.38
CA THR A 134 6.73 -0.22 -0.59
C THR A 134 8.07 0.48 -0.80
N ASP A 135 8.09 1.81 -0.72
CA ASP A 135 9.31 2.63 -0.70
C ASP A 135 9.91 2.76 0.72
N SER A 136 9.19 2.26 1.74
CA SER A 136 9.67 2.23 3.11
C SER A 136 10.65 1.08 3.36
N ARG A 137 11.95 1.39 3.34
CA ARG A 137 13.00 0.45 3.75
C ARG A 137 12.85 0.01 5.22
N ILE A 138 12.28 0.86 6.09
CA ILE A 138 12.02 0.51 7.50
C ILE A 138 10.92 -0.56 7.59
N THR A 139 9.84 -0.40 6.81
CA THR A 139 8.75 -1.39 6.74
C THR A 139 9.28 -2.74 6.26
N LEU A 140 10.12 -2.74 5.21
CA LEU A 140 10.77 -3.97 4.72
C LEU A 140 11.68 -4.60 5.79
N ALA A 141 12.47 -3.80 6.51
CA ALA A 141 13.29 -4.29 7.61
C ALA A 141 12.44 -4.94 8.71
N TRP A 142 11.31 -4.34 9.10
CA TRP A 142 10.39 -4.92 10.07
C TRP A 142 9.74 -6.23 9.60
N LEU A 143 9.36 -6.30 8.32
CA LEU A 143 8.78 -7.50 7.70
C LEU A 143 9.80 -8.64 7.57
N SER A 144 11.09 -8.34 7.44
CA SER A 144 12.14 -9.37 7.31
C SER A 144 12.42 -10.16 8.60
N ARG A 145 11.96 -9.68 9.77
CA ARG A 145 12.15 -10.37 11.07
C ARG A 145 10.87 -11.01 11.59
N ALA A 146 11.01 -11.91 12.55
CA ALA A 146 9.86 -12.51 13.23
C ALA A 146 9.15 -11.46 14.11
N PRO A 147 7.80 -11.51 14.26
CA PRO A 147 7.05 -10.56 15.08
C PRO A 147 7.58 -10.38 16.50
N ALA A 148 8.11 -11.45 17.11
CA ALA A 148 8.63 -11.46 18.47
C ALA A 148 9.83 -10.50 18.70
N TYR A 149 10.54 -10.09 17.64
CA TYR A 149 11.63 -9.11 17.73
C TYR A 149 11.14 -7.70 18.08
N TRP A 150 9.87 -7.38 17.79
CA TRP A 150 9.38 -6.01 17.77
C TRP A 150 8.45 -5.68 18.93
N LYS A 151 8.40 -4.41 19.32
CA LYS A 151 7.38 -3.89 20.25
C LYS A 151 5.98 -4.12 19.69
N THR A 152 4.99 -4.17 20.59
CA THR A 152 3.62 -4.64 20.33
C THR A 152 2.98 -4.08 19.06
N PHE A 153 3.13 -2.78 18.79
CA PHE A 153 2.54 -2.15 17.60
C PHE A 153 3.03 -2.79 16.29
N VAL A 154 4.35 -2.94 16.17
CA VAL A 154 4.99 -3.51 14.97
C VAL A 154 4.79 -5.02 14.96
N ALA A 155 4.98 -5.70 16.09
CA ALA A 155 4.80 -7.15 16.22
C ALA A 155 3.42 -7.60 15.73
N ASN A 156 2.35 -6.96 16.22
CA ASN A 156 0.98 -7.37 15.87
C ASN A 156 0.70 -7.19 14.38
N ARG A 157 1.18 -6.10 13.77
CA ARG A 157 0.99 -5.84 12.34
C ARG A 157 1.81 -6.76 11.46
N VAL A 158 3.08 -7.01 11.81
CA VAL A 158 3.94 -7.96 11.09
C VAL A 158 3.37 -9.38 11.19
N ALA A 159 2.88 -9.79 12.36
CA ALA A 159 2.22 -11.08 12.53
C ALA A 159 1.00 -11.19 11.61
N GLU A 160 0.12 -10.19 11.63
CA GLU A 160 -1.08 -10.20 10.79
C GLU A 160 -0.76 -10.21 9.29
N ILE A 161 0.20 -9.38 8.82
CA ILE A 161 0.64 -9.37 7.43
C ILE A 161 1.12 -10.76 6.99
N LYS A 162 1.98 -11.40 7.80
CA LYS A 162 2.52 -12.72 7.49
C LYS A 162 1.46 -13.82 7.53
N THR A 163 0.46 -13.71 8.40
CA THR A 163 -0.66 -14.64 8.44
C THR A 163 -1.56 -14.50 7.22
N LEU A 164 -1.86 -13.27 6.79
CA LEU A 164 -2.73 -13.00 5.64
C LEU A 164 -2.07 -13.38 4.31
N LEU A 165 -0.76 -13.14 4.20
CA LEU A 165 0.01 -13.32 2.97
C LEU A 165 1.33 -14.08 3.23
N PRO A 166 1.27 -15.39 3.54
CA PRO A 166 2.45 -16.17 3.92
C PRO A 166 3.49 -16.31 2.79
N ASN A 167 3.03 -16.33 1.54
CA ASN A 167 3.86 -16.55 0.35
C ASN A 167 4.15 -15.25 -0.44
N ALA A 168 3.69 -14.09 0.06
CA ALA A 168 3.91 -12.84 -0.66
C ALA A 168 5.37 -12.39 -0.58
N ILE A 169 5.91 -11.95 -1.72
CA ILE A 169 7.27 -11.43 -1.81
C ILE A 169 7.21 -9.92 -1.67
N TRP A 170 7.94 -9.37 -0.70
CA TRP A 170 8.01 -7.94 -0.42
C TRP A 170 9.25 -7.33 -1.06
N HIS A 171 9.03 -6.30 -1.87
CA HIS A 171 10.05 -5.61 -2.66
C HIS A 171 10.11 -4.13 -2.29
N HIS A 172 11.29 -3.54 -2.50
CA HIS A 172 11.40 -2.10 -2.52
C HIS A 172 10.92 -1.55 -3.88
N VAL A 173 10.28 -0.39 -3.87
CA VAL A 173 10.01 0.41 -5.08
C VAL A 173 10.41 1.86 -4.81
N SER A 174 10.92 2.58 -5.79
CA SER A 174 11.18 4.01 -5.63
C SER A 174 9.86 4.79 -5.57
N THR A 175 9.80 5.85 -4.77
CA THR A 175 8.58 6.68 -4.59
C THR A 175 7.97 7.14 -5.92
N ASN A 176 8.80 7.57 -6.87
CA ASN A 176 8.35 8.00 -8.22
C ASN A 176 7.80 6.88 -9.11
N LYS A 177 7.92 5.61 -8.69
CA LYS A 177 7.35 4.43 -9.34
C LYS A 177 6.31 3.76 -8.45
N ASN A 178 5.89 4.39 -7.35
CA ASN A 178 4.89 3.85 -6.44
C ASN A 178 3.52 4.47 -6.73
N PRO A 179 2.58 3.74 -7.36
CA PRO A 179 1.24 4.27 -7.65
C PRO A 179 0.43 4.60 -6.38
N ALA A 180 0.75 3.98 -5.24
CA ALA A 180 0.06 4.28 -3.98
C ALA A 180 0.35 5.70 -3.45
N ASP A 181 1.44 6.33 -3.90
CA ASP A 181 1.81 7.71 -3.55
C ASP A 181 0.75 8.74 -4.02
N CYS A 182 0.13 8.49 -5.18
CA CYS A 182 -0.96 9.32 -5.71
C CYS A 182 -2.12 9.46 -4.71
N VAL A 183 -2.39 8.39 -3.95
CA VAL A 183 -3.51 8.33 -3.01
C VAL A 183 -3.11 8.80 -1.61
N SER A 184 -1.90 8.49 -1.18
CA SER A 184 -1.42 8.89 0.16
C SER A 184 -1.18 10.40 0.26
N ARG A 185 -0.78 11.06 -0.86
CA ARG A 185 -0.48 12.49 -0.93
C ARG A 185 -1.64 13.32 -1.48
N GLY A 186 -2.51 12.69 -2.27
CA GLY A 186 -3.62 13.32 -2.99
C GLY A 186 -3.24 13.66 -4.42
N ILE A 187 -4.21 13.55 -5.31
CA ILE A 187 -4.13 13.85 -6.74
C ILE A 187 -5.45 14.47 -7.17
N SER A 188 -5.42 15.44 -8.10
CA SER A 188 -6.65 16.01 -8.65
C SER A 188 -7.33 15.03 -9.62
N PRO A 189 -8.66 15.10 -9.85
CA PRO A 189 -9.33 14.23 -10.82
C PRO A 189 -8.79 14.36 -12.25
N GLU A 190 -8.41 15.58 -12.66
CA GLU A 190 -7.81 15.85 -13.98
C GLU A 190 -6.45 15.15 -14.14
N GLU A 191 -5.57 15.30 -13.15
CA GLU A 191 -4.28 14.58 -13.14
C GLU A 191 -4.50 13.06 -13.07
N LEU A 192 -5.47 12.60 -12.28
CA LEU A 192 -5.80 11.19 -12.15
C LEU A 192 -6.23 10.60 -13.50
N ALA A 193 -7.06 11.30 -14.27
CA ALA A 193 -7.55 10.83 -15.57
C ALA A 193 -6.41 10.54 -16.56
N SER A 194 -5.32 11.31 -16.50
CA SER A 194 -4.15 11.14 -17.38
C SER A 194 -2.98 10.38 -16.76
N ASN A 195 -3.10 9.91 -15.51
CA ASN A 195 -2.00 9.29 -14.76
C ASN A 195 -1.77 7.82 -15.17
N THR A 196 -0.84 7.61 -16.10
CA THR A 196 -0.47 6.27 -16.58
C THR A 196 0.09 5.35 -15.49
N LEU A 197 0.83 5.90 -14.52
CA LEU A 197 1.34 5.11 -13.39
C LEU A 197 0.19 4.57 -12.54
N TRP A 198 -0.88 5.34 -12.34
CA TRP A 198 -2.07 4.92 -11.60
C TRP A 198 -2.86 3.85 -12.36
N TRP A 199 -3.14 4.06 -13.65
CA TRP A 199 -4.03 3.15 -14.40
C TRP A 199 -3.36 1.84 -14.81
N SER A 200 -2.08 1.90 -15.18
CA SER A 200 -1.36 0.75 -15.75
C SER A 200 -0.26 0.22 -14.83
N GLY A 201 -0.06 0.85 -13.67
CA GLY A 201 1.08 0.55 -12.81
C GLY A 201 2.41 0.97 -13.44
N PRO A 202 3.54 0.62 -12.80
CA PRO A 202 4.86 0.87 -13.37
C PRO A 202 5.05 0.15 -14.71
N SER A 203 5.63 0.82 -15.70
CA SER A 203 5.76 0.28 -17.07
C SER A 203 6.54 -1.04 -17.18
N TRP A 204 7.40 -1.35 -16.21
CA TRP A 204 8.11 -2.63 -16.16
C TRP A 204 7.21 -3.82 -15.78
N LEU A 205 6.02 -3.60 -15.19
CA LEU A 205 5.05 -4.68 -14.95
C LEU A 205 4.51 -5.28 -16.25
N ALA A 206 4.40 -4.46 -17.30
CA ALA A 206 3.99 -4.91 -18.63
C ALA A 206 5.12 -5.62 -19.41
N LYS A 207 6.26 -5.90 -18.76
CA LYS A 207 7.42 -6.58 -19.34
C LYS A 207 7.65 -7.93 -18.64
N PRO A 208 8.47 -8.81 -19.23
CA PRO A 208 8.98 -10.00 -18.54
C PRO A 208 9.69 -9.65 -17.23
N GLU A 209 9.67 -10.57 -16.26
CA GLU A 209 10.23 -10.37 -14.91
C GLU A 209 11.71 -9.96 -14.92
N GLU A 210 12.48 -10.40 -15.92
CA GLU A 210 13.88 -10.03 -16.14
C GLU A 210 14.12 -8.51 -16.25
N HIS A 211 13.08 -7.75 -16.62
CA HIS A 211 13.15 -6.29 -16.77
C HIS A 211 12.66 -5.54 -15.53
N TRP A 212 12.26 -6.25 -14.47
CA TRP A 212 11.84 -5.62 -13.24
C TRP A 212 13.04 -5.02 -12.51
N PRO A 213 12.84 -3.93 -11.76
CA PRO A 213 13.92 -3.37 -10.97
C PRO A 213 14.37 -4.40 -9.93
N THR A 214 15.67 -4.69 -9.92
CA THR A 214 16.27 -5.53 -8.89
C THR A 214 16.06 -4.86 -7.54
N SER A 215 15.43 -5.55 -6.60
CA SER A 215 15.38 -5.06 -5.22
C SER A 215 16.80 -4.93 -4.70
N ASP A 216 17.16 -3.75 -4.23
CA ASP A 216 18.40 -3.50 -3.49
C ASP A 216 18.41 -4.45 -2.28
N GLN A 217 19.16 -5.55 -2.36
CA GLN A 217 19.17 -6.58 -1.30
C GLN A 217 19.78 -6.06 0.00
N HIS A 218 20.45 -4.90 -0.03
CA HIS A 218 20.85 -4.16 1.15
C HIS A 218 19.63 -3.51 1.81
N LEU A 219 18.87 -4.32 2.55
CA LEU A 219 18.06 -3.80 3.64
C LEU A 219 18.99 -2.96 4.54
N PRO A 220 18.59 -1.74 4.95
CA PRO A 220 19.39 -0.99 5.89
C PRO A 220 19.64 -1.84 7.13
N PRO A 221 20.81 -1.71 7.80
CA PRO A 221 21.05 -2.41 9.05
C PRO A 221 19.85 -2.18 9.97
N VAL A 222 19.39 -3.26 10.61
CA VAL A 222 18.18 -3.26 11.45
C VAL A 222 18.22 -2.01 12.32
N THR A 223 17.26 -1.11 12.10
CA THR A 223 17.16 0.07 12.94
C THR A 223 16.80 -0.40 14.34
N ALA A 224 17.45 0.15 15.37
CA ALA A 224 17.07 -0.11 16.77
C ALA A 224 15.63 0.37 17.10
N LEU A 225 14.95 0.97 16.11
CA LEU A 225 13.61 1.48 16.21
C LEU A 225 12.62 0.32 16.42
N GLU A 226 11.87 0.40 17.52
CA GLU A 226 10.85 -0.60 17.91
C GLU A 226 11.40 -2.00 18.25
N GLU A 227 12.71 -2.18 18.43
CA GLU A 227 13.26 -3.45 18.95
C GLU A 227 12.81 -3.67 20.41
N ARG A 228 12.44 -4.91 20.75
CA ARG A 228 12.21 -5.29 22.16
C ARG A 228 13.54 -5.39 22.89
N SER A 229 13.62 -4.76 24.07
CA SER A 229 14.73 -4.97 24.98
C SER A 229 14.83 -6.46 25.34
N ARG A 230 15.97 -7.07 25.00
CA ARG A 230 16.31 -8.41 25.50
C ARG A 230 16.54 -8.25 27.00
N HIS A 231 15.59 -8.71 27.82
CA HIS A 231 15.85 -8.81 29.25
C HIS A 231 16.93 -9.87 29.41
N ALA A 232 18.11 -9.48 29.90
CA ALA A 232 19.12 -10.44 30.32
C ALA A 232 18.48 -11.30 31.42
N VAL A 233 18.34 -12.60 31.17
CA VAL A 233 17.95 -13.55 32.20
C VAL A 233 19.12 -13.61 33.16
N VAL A 234 19.04 -12.86 34.26
CA VAL A 234 19.98 -12.98 35.38
C VAL A 234 19.63 -14.31 36.04
N HIS A 235 20.39 -15.36 35.74
CA HIS A 235 20.38 -16.58 36.53
C HIS A 235 20.96 -16.23 37.91
N THR A 236 20.11 -15.96 38.89
CA THR A 236 20.51 -15.97 40.30
C THR A 236 20.69 -17.43 40.72
N THR A 237 21.93 -17.88 40.73
CA THR A 237 22.31 -19.11 41.43
C THR A 237 22.35 -18.79 42.93
N THR A 238 21.30 -19.11 43.66
CA THR A 238 21.36 -19.18 45.13
C THR A 238 22.09 -20.46 45.52
N ALA A 239 23.18 -20.27 46.26
CA ALA A 239 24.00 -21.33 46.88
C ALA A 239 23.28 -22.00 48.06
#